data_AF-A0A132NXM4-F1
#
_entry.id   AF-A0A132NXM4-F1
#
_cell.length_a   1.000
_cell.length_b   1.000
_cell.length_c   1.000
_cell.angle_alpha   90.00
_cell.angle_beta   90.00
_cell.angle_gamma   90.00
#
_symmetry.space_group_name_H-M   'P 1'
#
loop_
_entity.id
_entity.type
_entity.pdbx_description
1 polymer ?
#
loop_
_entity_poly.entity_id
_entity_poly.type
_entity_poly.pdbx_seq_one_letter_code
_entity_poly.pdbx_strand_id
1 'polypeptide(L)'
;MWVLKMADEKTTDPFLPIANIGSIMKECLPANTKLTRGAKELVQESVTELICFVALQAQTYAVSHRRKTVNGSDIITALHDLGFARFHAILHKHYASMLRKS
;
A
#
# COMPACT_ATOMS: atom_id res chain seq x y z
N MET A 1 5.91 -11.80 9.78
CA MET A 1 7.30 -12.28 9.64
C MET A 1 8.19 -11.33 8.84
N TRP A 2 7.70 -10.67 7.77
CA TRP A 2 8.48 -9.70 6.99
C TRP A 2 8.54 -8.29 7.61
N VAL A 3 7.47 -7.81 8.25
CA VAL A 3 7.48 -6.56 9.04
C VAL A 3 8.56 -6.60 10.14
N LEU A 4 8.71 -7.75 10.80
CA LEU A 4 9.74 -7.99 11.81
C LEU A 4 11.17 -7.95 11.24
N LYS A 5 11.34 -8.28 9.95
CA LYS A 5 12.66 -8.29 9.29
C LYS A 5 13.07 -6.90 8.77
N MET A 6 12.11 -6.01 8.54
CA MET A 6 12.35 -4.59 8.21
C MET A 6 12.65 -3.75 9.46
N ALA A 7 12.15 -4.17 10.63
CA ALA A 7 12.34 -3.45 11.90
C ALA A 7 13.76 -3.57 12.49
N ASP A 8 14.63 -4.43 11.94
CA ASP A 8 15.99 -4.68 12.44
C ASP A 8 17.00 -3.58 12.02
N GLU A 9 16.73 -2.85 10.93
CA GLU A 9 17.57 -1.73 10.49
C GLU A 9 17.07 -0.39 11.06
N LYS A 10 17.49 -0.05 12.28
CA LYS A 10 17.69 1.33 12.81
C LYS A 10 16.64 2.43 12.52
N THR A 11 15.41 2.10 12.17
CA THR A 11 14.46 3.05 11.59
C THR A 11 13.17 3.12 12.38
N THR A 12 12.55 4.27 12.30
CA THR A 12 11.27 4.65 12.88
C THR A 12 10.22 3.53 12.72
N ASP A 13 9.34 3.40 13.70
CA ASP A 13 8.19 2.50 13.67
C ASP A 13 7.52 2.48 12.27
N PRO A 14 7.46 1.34 11.56
CA PRO A 14 7.04 1.27 10.14
C PRO A 14 5.52 1.46 9.93
N PHE A 15 4.83 1.94 10.96
CA PHE A 15 3.40 2.17 10.93
C PHE A 15 3.06 3.58 10.48
N LEU A 16 2.01 3.69 9.66
CA LEU A 16 1.39 4.98 9.38
C LEU A 16 0.77 5.56 10.66
N PRO A 17 0.66 6.89 10.82
CA PRO A 17 0.05 7.48 12.01
C PRO A 17 -1.36 6.94 12.27
N ILE A 18 -1.61 6.43 13.49
CA ILE A 18 -2.89 5.82 13.87
C ILE A 18 -4.08 6.80 13.73
N ALA A 19 -3.83 8.10 13.84
CA ALA A 19 -4.82 9.15 13.62
C ALA A 19 -5.30 9.19 12.16
N ASN A 20 -4.39 9.00 11.20
CA ASN A 20 -4.71 8.98 9.78
C ASN A 20 -5.51 7.72 9.43
N ILE A 21 -5.09 6.56 9.97
CA ILE A 21 -5.84 5.31 9.85
C ILE A 21 -7.27 5.47 10.38
N GLY A 22 -7.41 6.01 11.59
CA GLY A 22 -8.73 6.24 12.20
C GLY A 22 -9.61 7.22 11.44
N SER A 23 -9.04 8.19 10.72
CA SER A 23 -9.79 9.15 9.92
C SER A 23 -10.33 8.50 8.64
N ILE A 24 -9.46 7.82 7.88
CA ILE A 24 -9.85 7.10 6.65
C ILE A 24 -10.87 5.99 6.96
N MET A 25 -10.68 5.23 8.04
CA MET A 25 -11.64 4.20 8.45
C MET A 25 -13.04 4.79 8.73
N LYS A 26 -13.12 6.00 9.31
CA LYS A 26 -14.40 6.67 9.60
C LYS A 26 -15.10 7.16 8.35
N GLU A 27 -14.37 7.58 7.31
CA GLU A 27 -14.97 8.01 6.04
C GLU A 27 -15.76 6.88 5.36
N CYS A 28 -15.39 5.63 5.64
CA CYS A 28 -16.09 4.44 5.15
C CYS A 28 -17.27 3.99 6.03
N LEU A 29 -17.59 4.72 7.11
CA LEU A 29 -18.58 4.32 8.11
C LEU A 29 -19.68 5.39 8.27
N PRO A 30 -20.88 5.00 8.77
CA PRO A 30 -21.92 5.96 9.11
C PRO A 30 -21.48 7.02 10.10
N ALA A 31 -22.16 8.16 10.07
CA ALA A 31 -21.95 9.21 11.07
C ALA A 31 -22.12 8.67 12.49
N ASN A 32 -21.26 9.12 13.41
CA ASN A 32 -21.23 8.73 14.83
C ASN A 32 -20.80 7.28 15.15
N THR A 33 -20.32 6.50 14.18
CA THR A 33 -19.73 5.18 14.49
C THR A 33 -18.48 5.31 15.37
N LYS A 34 -18.43 4.53 16.45
CA LYS A 34 -17.27 4.45 17.34
C LYS A 34 -16.28 3.39 16.84
N LEU A 35 -15.00 3.75 16.80
CA LEU A 35 -13.90 2.84 16.48
C LEU A 35 -13.08 2.57 17.73
N THR A 36 -12.89 1.30 18.06
CA THR A 36 -12.01 0.89 19.15
C THR A 36 -10.54 1.12 18.79
N ARG A 37 -9.66 1.18 19.78
CA ARG A 37 -8.22 1.29 19.55
C ARG A 37 -7.68 0.07 18.81
N GLY A 38 -8.03 -1.13 19.26
CA GLY A 38 -7.58 -2.39 18.65
C GLY A 38 -8.02 -2.55 17.18
N ALA A 39 -9.19 -2.03 16.79
CA ALA A 39 -9.61 -2.03 15.39
C ALA A 39 -8.70 -1.15 14.51
N LYS A 40 -8.23 -0.02 15.03
CA LYS A 40 -7.30 0.86 14.30
C LYS A 40 -5.91 0.25 14.21
N GLU A 41 -5.43 -0.37 15.29
CA GLU A 41 -4.13 -1.07 15.31
C GLU A 41 -4.11 -2.25 14.33
N LEU A 42 -5.18 -3.06 14.30
CA LEU A 42 -5.30 -4.15 13.34
C LEU A 42 -5.22 -3.65 11.88
N VAL A 43 -5.93 -2.57 11.55
CA VAL A 43 -5.89 -2.00 10.20
C VAL A 43 -4.54 -1.35 9.90
N GLN A 44 -3.90 -0.72 10.89
CA GLN A 44 -2.57 -0.14 10.77
C GLN A 44 -1.53 -1.21 10.41
N GLU A 45 -1.52 -2.33 11.14
CA GLU A 45 -0.67 -3.48 10.84
C GLU A 45 -0.97 -4.08 9.46
N SER A 46 -2.26 -4.27 9.14
CA SER A 46 -2.70 -4.81 7.86
C SER A 46 -2.30 -3.94 6.67
N VAL A 47 -2.37 -2.62 6.81
CA VAL A 47 -1.94 -1.67 5.76
C VAL A 47 -0.44 -1.70 5.56
N THR A 48 0.34 -1.76 6.63
CA THR A 48 1.80 -1.91 6.51
C THR A 48 2.14 -3.22 5.81
N GLU A 49 1.48 -4.33 6.17
CA GLU A 49 1.66 -5.60 5.49
C GLU A 49 1.24 -5.54 4.01
N LEU A 50 0.13 -4.89 3.69
CA LEU A 50 -0.33 -4.70 2.31
C LEU A 50 0.71 -3.95 1.46
N ILE A 51 1.29 -2.86 1.98
CA ILE A 51 2.33 -2.09 1.27
C ILE A 51 3.54 -2.98 1.01
N CYS A 52 4.02 -3.71 2.02
CA CYS A 52 5.15 -4.63 1.87
C CYS A 52 4.85 -5.72 0.84
N PHE A 53 3.65 -6.30 0.87
CA PHE A 53 3.25 -7.37 -0.01
C PHE A 53 3.13 -6.92 -1.48
N VAL A 54 2.50 -5.76 -1.72
CA VAL A 54 2.42 -5.16 -3.06
C VAL A 54 3.81 -4.80 -3.58
N ALA A 55 4.68 -4.22 -2.73
CA ALA A 55 6.04 -3.87 -3.12
C ALA A 55 6.87 -5.12 -3.51
N LEU A 56 6.72 -6.22 -2.76
CA LEU A 56 7.36 -7.50 -3.07
C LEU A 56 6.88 -8.05 -4.41
N GLN A 57 5.57 -8.07 -4.64
CA GLN A 57 4.99 -8.55 -5.89
C GLN A 57 5.44 -7.67 -7.08
N ALA A 58 5.45 -6.35 -6.91
CA ALA A 58 5.96 -5.40 -7.90
C ALA A 58 7.45 -5.63 -8.21
N GLN A 59 8.26 -5.93 -7.18
CA GLN A 59 9.66 -6.29 -7.35
C GLN A 59 9.83 -7.56 -8.18
N THR A 60 8.99 -8.58 -7.97
CA THR A 60 9.01 -9.80 -8.80
C THR A 60 8.80 -9.49 -10.27
N TYR A 61 7.88 -8.58 -10.64
CA TYR A 61 7.73 -8.14 -12.03
C TYR A 61 8.94 -7.36 -12.52
N ALA A 62 9.50 -6.43 -11.74
CA ALA A 62 10.69 -5.70 -12.17
C ALA A 62 11.85 -6.67 -12.50
N VAL A 63 12.08 -7.64 -11.61
CA VAL A 63 13.10 -8.69 -11.79
C VAL A 63 12.82 -9.57 -13.01
N SER A 64 11.56 -9.97 -13.25
CA SER A 64 11.20 -10.77 -14.43
C SER A 64 11.44 -10.01 -15.75
N HIS A 65 11.33 -8.68 -15.72
CA HIS A 65 11.68 -7.79 -16.83
C HIS A 65 13.17 -7.37 -16.85
N ARG A 66 14.04 -8.06 -16.09
CA ARG A 66 15.49 -7.78 -15.96
C ARG A 66 15.82 -6.36 -15.48
N ARG A 67 14.92 -5.75 -14.72
CA ARG A 67 15.12 -4.42 -14.10
C ARG A 67 15.44 -4.56 -12.62
N LYS A 68 16.32 -3.70 -12.13
CA LYS A 68 16.63 -3.55 -10.70
C LYS A 68 15.75 -2.52 -10.00
N THR A 69 15.04 -1.70 -10.78
CA THR A 69 14.19 -0.61 -10.30
C THR A 69 12.73 -0.96 -10.53
N VAL A 70 11.92 -0.82 -9.48
CA VAL A 70 10.47 -0.97 -9.53
C VAL A 70 9.86 0.30 -10.13
N ASN A 71 9.04 0.14 -11.16
CA ASN A 71 8.34 1.23 -11.83
C ASN A 71 6.86 1.27 -11.42
N GLY A 72 6.20 2.40 -11.71
CA GLY A 72 4.76 2.56 -11.46
C GLY A 72 3.89 1.51 -12.17
N SER A 73 4.30 1.07 -13.37
CA SER A 73 3.63 -0.02 -14.09
C SER A 73 3.65 -1.34 -13.33
N ASP A 74 4.75 -1.66 -12.64
CA ASP A 74 4.88 -2.91 -11.88
C ASP A 74 3.93 -2.93 -10.68
N ILE A 75 3.77 -1.79 -10.01
CA ILE A 75 2.85 -1.63 -8.88
C ILE A 75 1.40 -1.76 -9.36
N ILE A 76 1.06 -1.15 -10.50
CA ILE A 76 -0.28 -1.21 -11.10
C ILE A 76 -0.64 -2.66 -11.48
N THR A 77 0.28 -3.37 -12.12
CA THR A 77 0.11 -4.79 -12.47
C THR A 77 0.01 -5.67 -11.21
N ALA A 78 0.87 -5.45 -10.21
CA ALA A 78 0.80 -6.18 -8.95
C ALA A 78 -0.56 -6.01 -8.27
N LEU A 79 -1.08 -4.79 -8.16
CA LEU A 79 -2.40 -4.54 -7.58
C LEU A 79 -3.51 -5.24 -8.38
N HIS A 80 -3.46 -5.18 -9.71
CA HIS A 80 -4.43 -5.88 -10.56
C HIS A 80 -4.44 -7.38 -10.27
N ASP A 81 -3.28 -8.03 -10.26
CA ASP A 81 -3.15 -9.48 -10.08
C ASP A 81 -3.48 -9.95 -8.66
N LEU A 82 -3.31 -9.07 -7.66
CA LEU A 82 -3.74 -9.30 -6.29
C LEU A 82 -5.26 -9.12 -6.08
N GLY A 83 -6.02 -8.87 -7.14
CA GLY A 83 -7.49 -8.75 -7.09
C GLY A 83 -8.01 -7.33 -6.87
N PHE A 84 -7.12 -6.32 -6.84
CA PHE A 84 -7.49 -4.91 -6.73
C PHE A 84 -7.80 -4.27 -8.09
N ALA A 85 -8.37 -5.04 -9.03
CA ALA A 85 -8.63 -4.62 -10.42
C ALA A 85 -9.47 -3.33 -10.53
N ARG A 86 -10.35 -3.05 -9.56
CA ARG A 86 -11.13 -1.80 -9.52
C ARG A 86 -10.27 -0.54 -9.44
N PHE A 87 -9.07 -0.63 -8.87
CA PHE A 87 -8.14 0.49 -8.78
C PHE A 87 -7.30 0.67 -10.04
N HIS A 88 -7.23 -0.34 -10.91
CA HIS A 88 -6.37 -0.35 -12.10
C HIS A 88 -6.59 0.87 -12.99
N ALA A 89 -7.84 1.17 -13.36
CA ALA A 89 -8.16 2.28 -14.26
C ALA A 89 -7.77 3.65 -13.69
N ILE A 90 -8.01 3.86 -12.40
CA ILE A 90 -7.71 5.13 -11.72
C ILE A 90 -6.20 5.31 -11.60
N LEU A 91 -5.48 4.28 -11.16
CA LEU A 91 -4.03 4.31 -11.00
C LEU A 91 -3.32 4.47 -12.34
N HIS A 92 -3.77 3.78 -13.38
CA HIS A 92 -3.23 3.92 -14.73
C HIS A 92 -3.41 5.34 -15.28
N LYS A 93 -4.62 5.92 -15.13
CA LYS A 93 -4.87 7.31 -15.52
C LYS A 93 -3.98 8.29 -14.76
N HIS A 94 -3.80 8.08 -13.46
CA HIS A 94 -2.92 8.91 -12.64
C HIS A 94 -1.45 8.80 -13.08
N TYR A 95 -0.95 7.58 -13.27
CA TYR A 95 0.41 7.33 -13.76
C TYR A 95 0.68 7.99 -15.11
N ALA A 96 -0.24 7.84 -16.07
CA ALA A 96 -0.14 8.51 -17.37
C ALA A 96 -0.20 10.04 -17.27
N SER A 97 -0.84 10.59 -16.23
CA SER A 97 -0.82 12.05 -15.98
C SER A 97 0.51 12.54 -15.43
N MET A 98 1.25 11.70 -14.71
CA MET A 98 2.59 12.03 -14.19
C MET A 98 3.65 12.02 -15.29
N LEU A 99 3.58 11.05 -16.20
CA LEU A 99 4.51 10.96 -17.34
C LEU A 99 4.39 12.14 -18.32
N ARG A 100 3.20 12.74 -18.44
CA ARG A 100 2.97 13.92 -19.29
C ARG A 100 3.52 15.23 -18.70
N LYS A 101 3.90 15.23 -17.43
CA LYS A 101 4.44 16.41 -16.72
C LYS A 101 5.97 16.38 -16.58
N SER A 102 6.61 15.30 -17.01
CA SER A 102 8.07 15.11 -17.00
C SER A 102 8.65 15.32 -18.39
#